data_AF-A0A8H9ITB0-F1
#
_entry.id   AF-A0A8H9ITB0-F1
#
_cell.length_a   1.000
_cell.length_b   1.000
_cell.length_c   1.000
_cell.angle_alpha   90.00
_cell.angle_beta   90.00
_cell.angle_gamma   90.00
#
_symmetry.space_group_name_H-M   'P 1'
#
loop_
_entity.id
_entity.type
_entity.pdbx_description
1 polymer ?
#
loop_
_entity_poly.entity_id
_entity_poly.type
_entity_poly.pdbx_seq_one_letter_code
_entity_poly.pdbx_strand_id
1 'polypeptide(L)'
;MQSRKDQVQAYFFVVGRLAAAVTHGRPDVLQAPNKRLNTGIVLGVLVSALLAAIFGIYGLFVPGGDTSWQKAGAIVMDKNTGARYVYLDGQLRPVLNYSSARLASGQSGNGQIVSVSQNSLAGTPVGQPIGIPGAPDALPAAGNLDTGAWTVCTQPAGNAPGSTGPQVTLLLGERDGLPLDSGQAFIVSTSDGVNWLVWQGKRHKLGDHTVLETLGYGDVRPVLVAPSWLNPIPQGQDIAVPPTPGVGQPGPLIDGRPSVVGQVYEVRNPAISTDQLYLVRQDGITSLSRTTAALLLAEPSTKQAYPDTPVQPIEVGPAAFAGVPASTGADLVSGLPTEPPQVVTPPANFFPCVAFGASVTGELDAAAELVPAAEVLTQAVPVGAHVAGTTADEVVIPAGSGVLARDQPAPGATPGAAYLITETGTRFPLADETVLSALGYSESNVVRVPSELLDLLPTGPLLSTQAAVQVQAPQP
;
A
#
# COMPACT_ATOMS: atom_id res chain seq x y z
N MET A 1 -20.23 58.50 -83.27
CA MET A 1 -20.20 57.05 -82.97
C MET A 1 -20.28 56.91 -81.46
N GLN A 2 -21.33 56.28 -80.92
CA GLN A 2 -21.37 55.97 -79.48
C GLN A 2 -20.23 54.99 -79.18
N SER A 3 -19.43 55.29 -78.15
CA SER A 3 -18.27 54.45 -77.85
C SER A 3 -18.74 53.15 -77.17
N ARG A 4 -17.96 52.06 -77.27
CA ARG A 4 -18.28 50.81 -76.55
C ARG A 4 -18.43 51.02 -75.05
N LYS A 5 -17.80 52.07 -74.49
CA LYS A 5 -17.93 52.45 -73.08
C LYS A 5 -19.35 52.94 -72.76
N ASP A 6 -19.97 53.70 -73.66
CA ASP A 6 -21.33 54.21 -73.48
C ASP A 6 -22.36 53.07 -73.53
N GLN A 7 -22.14 52.07 -74.39
CA GLN A 7 -23.00 50.88 -74.45
C GLN A 7 -22.91 50.04 -73.17
N VAL A 8 -21.71 49.90 -72.60
CA VAL A 8 -21.51 49.20 -71.34
C VAL A 8 -22.14 49.96 -70.17
N GLN A 9 -21.99 51.29 -70.14
CA GLN A 9 -22.64 52.11 -69.09
C GLN A 9 -24.17 52.10 -69.20
N ALA A 10 -24.72 52.16 -70.42
CA ALA A 10 -26.15 52.04 -70.65
C ALA A 10 -26.70 50.66 -70.23
N TYR A 11 -25.96 49.58 -70.54
CA TYR A 11 -26.30 48.23 -70.09
C TYR A 11 -26.32 48.14 -68.56
N PHE A 12 -25.27 48.59 -67.87
CA PHE A 12 -25.24 48.57 -66.40
C PHE A 12 -26.31 49.46 -65.76
N PHE A 13 -26.69 50.57 -66.41
CA PHE A 13 -27.79 51.40 -65.96
C PHE A 13 -29.15 50.67 -66.03
N VAL A 14 -29.43 49.97 -67.13
CA VAL A 14 -30.66 49.17 -67.29
C VAL A 14 -30.70 48.00 -66.30
N VAL A 15 -29.58 47.28 -66.17
CA VAL A 15 -29.44 46.17 -65.20
C VAL A 15 -29.63 46.67 -63.76
N GLY A 16 -29.09 47.85 -63.43
CA GLY A 16 -29.27 48.48 -62.13
C GLY A 16 -30.73 48.83 -61.82
N ARG A 17 -31.48 49.36 -62.79
CA ARG A 17 -32.92 49.66 -62.63
C ARG A 17 -33.76 48.40 -62.46
N LEU A 18 -33.45 47.32 -63.19
CA LEU A 18 -34.11 46.03 -63.04
C LEU A 18 -33.85 45.43 -61.64
N ALA A 19 -32.61 45.45 -61.19
CA ALA A 19 -32.25 44.98 -59.85
C ALA A 19 -32.94 45.78 -58.74
N ALA A 20 -33.00 47.11 -58.88
CA ALA A 20 -33.70 47.99 -57.95
C ALA A 20 -35.22 47.76 -57.94
N ALA A 21 -35.84 47.54 -59.10
CA ALA A 21 -37.27 47.24 -59.20
C ALA A 21 -37.64 45.93 -58.49
N VAL A 22 -36.81 44.89 -58.63
CA VAL A 22 -37.03 43.59 -57.98
C VAL A 22 -36.80 43.65 -56.46
N THR A 23 -35.77 44.36 -56.01
CA THR A 23 -35.38 44.39 -54.58
C THR A 23 -36.13 45.42 -53.74
N HIS A 24 -36.49 46.58 -54.32
CA HIS A 24 -37.13 47.68 -53.60
C HIS A 24 -38.51 48.07 -54.15
N GLY A 25 -39.04 47.33 -55.15
CA GLY A 25 -40.36 47.56 -55.73
C GLY A 25 -40.51 48.86 -56.54
N ARG A 26 -39.42 49.62 -56.74
CA ARG A 26 -39.40 50.88 -57.51
C ARG A 26 -38.14 50.95 -58.39
N PRO A 27 -38.26 51.23 -59.71
CA PRO A 27 -37.12 51.27 -60.64
C PRO A 27 -36.26 52.54 -60.55
N ASP A 28 -36.77 53.60 -59.89
CA ASP A 28 -36.13 54.92 -59.82
C ASP A 28 -35.70 55.27 -58.39
N VAL A 29 -34.67 54.58 -57.89
CA VAL A 29 -33.99 54.91 -56.62
C VAL A 29 -32.64 55.56 -56.92
N LEU A 30 -32.39 56.74 -56.32
CA LEU A 30 -31.17 57.55 -56.51
C LEU A 30 -29.90 56.89 -55.97
N GLN A 31 -30.02 55.85 -55.14
CA GLN A 31 -28.90 55.11 -54.60
C GLN A 31 -28.95 53.66 -55.08
N ALA A 32 -27.81 53.14 -55.55
CA ALA A 32 -27.70 51.76 -55.99
C ALA A 32 -28.14 50.79 -54.87
N PRO A 33 -28.99 49.79 -55.17
CA PRO A 33 -29.39 48.78 -54.21
C PRO A 33 -28.15 48.12 -53.60
N ASN A 34 -28.16 47.93 -52.28
CA ASN A 34 -27.05 47.35 -51.52
C ASN A 34 -25.73 48.15 -51.45
N LYS A 35 -25.68 49.44 -51.86
CA LYS A 35 -24.45 50.26 -51.73
C LYS A 35 -23.85 50.20 -50.32
N ARG A 36 -24.69 50.33 -49.28
CA ARG A 36 -24.25 50.24 -47.87
C ARG A 36 -23.70 48.87 -47.50
N LEU A 37 -24.28 47.80 -48.03
CA LEU A 37 -23.84 46.41 -47.80
C LEU A 37 -22.52 46.13 -48.54
N ASN A 38 -22.41 46.50 -49.82
CA ASN A 38 -21.20 46.32 -50.61
C ASN A 38 -20.03 47.15 -50.04
N THR A 39 -20.26 48.41 -49.67
CA THR A 39 -19.23 49.22 -49.00
C THR A 39 -18.85 48.61 -47.65
N GLY A 40 -19.81 48.11 -46.87
CA GLY A 40 -19.54 47.41 -45.62
C GLY A 40 -18.69 46.15 -45.80
N ILE A 41 -18.98 45.34 -46.82
CA ILE A 41 -18.21 44.12 -47.15
C ILE A 41 -16.79 44.49 -47.59
N VAL A 42 -16.63 45.44 -48.51
CA VAL A 42 -15.29 45.85 -49.00
C VAL A 42 -14.45 46.44 -47.87
N LEU A 43 -15.03 47.31 -47.04
CA LEU A 43 -14.33 47.89 -45.90
C LEU A 43 -13.98 46.81 -44.87
N GLY A 44 -14.90 45.88 -44.61
CA GLY A 44 -14.68 44.74 -43.72
C GLY A 44 -13.55 43.84 -44.21
N VAL A 45 -13.51 43.50 -45.50
CA VAL A 45 -12.44 42.71 -46.10
C VAL A 45 -11.10 43.45 -46.00
N LEU A 46 -11.06 44.75 -46.27
CA LEU A 46 -9.84 45.57 -46.12
C LEU A 46 -9.34 45.58 -44.67
N VAL A 47 -10.24 45.76 -43.69
CA VAL A 47 -9.87 45.73 -42.27
C VAL A 47 -9.37 44.35 -41.86
N SER A 48 -10.04 43.27 -42.28
CA SER A 48 -9.60 41.90 -42.00
C SER A 48 -8.24 41.59 -42.63
N ALA A 49 -8.02 42.03 -43.88
CA ALA A 49 -6.72 41.88 -44.54
C ALA A 49 -5.62 42.69 -43.83
N LEU A 50 -5.93 43.90 -43.37
CA LEU A 50 -5.01 44.72 -42.59
C LEU A 50 -4.66 44.05 -41.25
N LEU A 51 -5.65 43.55 -40.52
CA LEU A 51 -5.43 42.81 -39.26
C LEU A 51 -4.58 41.56 -39.50
N ALA A 52 -4.91 40.76 -40.52
CA ALA A 52 -4.12 39.59 -40.89
C ALA A 52 -2.68 39.95 -41.25
N ALA A 53 -2.46 41.05 -41.97
CA ALA A 53 -1.13 41.56 -42.27
C ALA A 53 -0.39 42.02 -41.01
N ILE A 54 -1.05 42.74 -40.09
CA ILE A 54 -0.47 43.16 -38.81
C ILE A 54 -0.05 41.94 -37.97
N PHE A 55 -0.93 40.96 -37.80
CA PHE A 55 -0.61 39.73 -37.05
C PHE A 55 0.46 38.89 -37.75
N GLY A 56 0.45 38.82 -39.09
CA GLY A 56 1.47 38.13 -39.88
C GLY A 56 2.86 38.77 -39.73
N ILE A 57 2.95 40.10 -39.79
CA ILE A 57 4.20 40.84 -39.57
C ILE A 57 4.65 40.69 -38.12
N TYR A 58 3.74 40.83 -37.16
CA TYR A 58 4.05 40.69 -35.73
C TYR A 58 4.62 39.29 -35.40
N GLY A 59 4.02 38.23 -35.92
CA GLY A 59 4.51 36.85 -35.73
C GLY A 59 5.87 36.59 -36.39
N LEU A 60 6.28 37.41 -37.35
CA LEU A 60 7.58 37.31 -38.02
C LEU A 60 8.69 37.97 -37.20
N PHE A 61 8.38 39.05 -36.48
CA PHE A 61 9.32 39.74 -35.58
C PHE A 61 9.39 39.13 -34.18
N VAL A 62 8.30 38.54 -33.70
CA VAL A 62 8.24 37.80 -32.43
C VAL A 62 7.96 36.33 -32.75
N PRO A 63 8.98 35.55 -33.18
CA PRO A 63 8.79 34.13 -33.40
C PRO A 63 8.31 33.52 -32.08
N GLY A 64 7.10 32.98 -32.09
CA GLY A 64 6.51 32.40 -30.90
C GLY A 64 7.40 31.32 -30.32
N GLY A 65 7.74 31.47 -29.03
CA GLY A 65 8.52 30.49 -28.28
C GLY A 65 8.25 30.72 -26.80
N ASP A 66 7.78 29.69 -26.11
CA ASP A 66 7.67 29.75 -24.65
C ASP A 66 9.09 29.76 -24.08
N THR A 67 9.45 30.77 -23.28
CA THR A 67 10.74 30.87 -22.59
C THR A 67 10.61 30.71 -21.08
N SER A 68 9.39 30.46 -20.59
CA SER A 68 9.11 30.29 -19.16
C SER A 68 9.88 29.11 -18.54
N TRP A 69 10.29 28.16 -19.38
CA TRP A 69 11.09 26.98 -19.02
C TRP A 69 12.59 27.22 -18.90
N GLN A 70 13.15 28.36 -19.35
CA GLN A 70 14.59 28.64 -19.29
C GLN A 70 15.05 29.08 -17.89
N LYS A 71 14.68 28.31 -16.87
CA LYS A 71 15.05 28.51 -15.47
C LYS A 71 15.82 27.28 -14.99
N ALA A 72 16.88 27.50 -14.21
CA ALA A 72 17.68 26.40 -13.69
C ALA A 72 16.79 25.38 -12.94
N GLY A 73 16.92 24.11 -13.29
CA GLY A 73 16.13 23.01 -12.75
C GLY A 73 14.71 22.88 -13.33
N ALA A 74 14.31 23.66 -14.34
CA ALA A 74 13.01 23.49 -14.95
C ALA A 74 12.89 22.12 -15.66
N ILE A 75 11.79 21.41 -15.41
CA ILE A 75 11.44 20.17 -16.12
C ILE A 75 10.64 20.56 -17.37
N VAL A 76 11.12 20.13 -18.52
CA VAL A 76 10.58 20.51 -19.83
C VAL A 76 10.17 19.27 -20.60
N MET A 77 8.97 19.27 -21.17
CA MET A 77 8.49 18.21 -22.04
C MET A 77 8.23 18.77 -23.43
N ASP A 78 8.86 18.17 -24.44
CA ASP A 78 8.49 18.41 -25.82
C ASP A 78 7.13 17.75 -26.10
N LYS A 79 6.10 18.56 -26.32
CA LYS A 79 4.74 18.08 -26.57
C LYS A 79 4.59 17.31 -27.88
N ASN A 80 5.54 17.46 -28.81
CA ASN A 80 5.52 16.78 -30.10
C ASN A 80 6.01 15.33 -29.99
N THR A 81 7.00 15.07 -29.14
CA THR A 81 7.68 13.77 -29.03
C THR A 81 7.49 13.07 -27.69
N GLY A 82 7.06 13.80 -26.66
CA GLY A 82 7.03 13.35 -25.27
C GLY A 82 8.41 13.32 -24.60
N ALA A 83 9.48 13.71 -25.30
CA ALA A 83 10.83 13.74 -24.74
C ALA A 83 10.91 14.72 -23.57
N ARG A 84 11.53 14.28 -22.46
CA ARG A 84 11.66 15.06 -21.22
C ARG A 84 13.09 15.46 -20.98
N TYR A 85 13.26 16.69 -20.50
CA TYR A 85 14.54 17.31 -20.23
C TYR A 85 14.50 18.03 -18.88
N VAL A 86 15.66 18.21 -18.26
CA VAL A 86 15.87 19.20 -17.19
C VAL A 86 16.84 20.26 -17.69
N TYR A 87 16.51 21.53 -17.50
CA TYR A 87 17.39 22.63 -17.89
C TYR A 87 18.44 22.90 -16.81
N LEU A 88 19.69 22.52 -17.07
CA LEU A 88 20.82 22.65 -16.15
C LEU A 88 22.02 23.25 -16.88
N ASP A 89 22.72 24.19 -16.24
CA ASP A 89 23.96 24.79 -16.75
C ASP A 89 23.84 25.36 -18.17
N GLY A 90 22.68 25.91 -18.51
CA GLY A 90 22.40 26.50 -19.82
C GLY A 90 22.06 25.48 -20.92
N GLN A 91 21.90 24.19 -20.58
CA GLN A 91 21.66 23.10 -21.52
C GLN A 91 20.42 22.28 -21.14
N LEU A 92 19.77 21.69 -22.14
CA LEU A 92 18.73 20.68 -21.95
C LEU A 92 19.40 19.32 -21.70
N ARG A 93 19.14 18.71 -20.55
CA ARG A 93 19.62 17.36 -20.20
C ARG A 93 18.49 16.35 -20.37
N PRO A 94 18.53 15.45 -21.37
CA PRO A 94 17.52 14.41 -21.49
C PRO A 94 17.47 13.57 -20.22
N VAL A 95 16.28 13.18 -19.76
CA VAL A 95 16.11 12.39 -18.53
C VAL A 95 15.54 11.01 -18.81
N LEU A 96 16.05 9.99 -18.11
CA LEU A 96 15.58 8.60 -18.26
C LEU A 96 14.17 8.37 -17.73
N ASN A 97 13.77 9.10 -16.70
CA ASN A 97 12.45 9.00 -16.07
C ASN A 97 12.11 10.28 -15.30
N TYR A 98 10.84 10.43 -14.97
CA TYR A 98 10.30 11.57 -14.26
C TYR A 98 10.85 11.69 -12.83
N SER A 99 11.06 10.58 -12.11
CA SER A 99 11.70 10.60 -10.80
C SER A 99 13.08 11.24 -10.84
N SER A 100 13.90 10.86 -11.83
CA SER A 100 15.20 11.47 -12.06
C SER A 100 15.09 12.96 -12.40
N ALA A 101 14.08 13.36 -13.19
CA ALA A 101 13.85 14.77 -13.49
C ALA A 101 13.51 15.57 -12.23
N ARG A 102 12.62 15.05 -11.38
CA ARG A 102 12.27 15.64 -10.07
C ARG A 102 13.48 15.78 -9.17
N LEU A 103 14.26 14.71 -9.01
CA LEU A 103 15.46 14.71 -8.18
C LEU A 103 16.55 15.65 -8.70
N ALA A 104 16.77 15.70 -10.02
CA ALA A 104 17.71 16.61 -10.65
C ALA A 104 17.26 18.09 -10.60
N SER A 105 15.94 18.34 -10.64
CA SER A 105 15.36 19.68 -10.48
C SER A 105 15.40 20.19 -9.03
N GLY A 106 15.57 19.29 -8.06
CA GLY A 106 15.41 19.60 -6.64
C GLY A 106 14.01 20.14 -6.35
N GLN A 107 13.93 21.32 -5.74
CA GLN A 107 12.68 22.04 -5.46
C GLN A 107 12.27 23.03 -6.55
N SER A 108 13.03 23.12 -7.65
CA SER A 108 12.76 24.12 -8.68
C SER A 108 11.40 23.88 -9.33
N GLY A 109 10.58 24.93 -9.40
CA GLY A 109 9.26 24.88 -10.02
C GLY A 109 8.27 23.91 -9.38
N ASN A 110 8.53 23.42 -8.16
CA ASN A 110 7.76 22.37 -7.48
C ASN A 110 7.53 21.12 -8.36
N GLY A 111 8.49 20.88 -9.27
CA GLY A 111 8.48 19.89 -10.34
C GLY A 111 7.23 19.91 -11.24
N GLN A 112 6.70 21.09 -11.53
CA GLN A 112 5.79 21.29 -12.65
C GLN A 112 6.52 21.04 -13.98
N ILE A 113 5.87 20.29 -14.88
CA ILE A 113 6.36 20.07 -16.24
C ILE A 113 5.90 21.23 -17.12
N VAL A 114 6.85 21.95 -17.73
CA VAL A 114 6.53 22.94 -18.75
C VAL A 114 6.49 22.24 -20.11
N SER A 115 5.28 22.14 -20.68
CA SER A 115 5.08 21.52 -21.99
C SER A 115 5.21 22.56 -23.10
N VAL A 116 6.21 22.38 -23.97
CA VAL A 116 6.53 23.33 -25.05
C VAL A 116 6.62 22.63 -26.40
N SER A 117 6.52 23.39 -27.49
CA SER A 117 6.79 22.86 -28.83
C SER A 117 8.29 22.63 -29.03
N GLN A 118 8.63 21.68 -29.90
CA GLN A 118 10.01 21.46 -30.34
C GLN A 118 10.70 22.76 -30.83
N ASN A 119 9.98 23.64 -31.52
CA ASN A 119 10.51 24.93 -31.97
C ASN A 119 10.90 25.87 -30.81
N SER A 120 10.25 25.76 -29.65
CA SER A 120 10.59 26.56 -28.48
C SER A 120 11.92 26.12 -27.85
N LEU A 121 12.36 24.88 -28.10
CA LEU A 121 13.64 24.34 -27.63
C LEU A 121 14.79 24.63 -28.61
N ALA A 122 14.48 25.08 -29.83
CA ALA A 122 15.46 25.28 -30.88
C ALA A 122 16.53 26.30 -30.47
N GLY A 123 17.79 26.01 -30.80
CA GLY A 123 18.94 26.86 -30.47
C GLY A 123 19.47 26.68 -29.05
N THR A 124 18.83 25.86 -28.20
CA THR A 124 19.36 25.52 -26.87
C THR A 124 20.26 24.28 -26.95
N PRO A 125 21.48 24.30 -26.39
CA PRO A 125 22.35 23.13 -26.39
C PRO A 125 21.71 21.94 -25.67
N VAL A 126 21.88 20.73 -26.22
CA VAL A 126 21.44 19.48 -25.61
C VAL A 126 22.67 18.72 -25.10
N GLY A 127 22.67 18.40 -23.80
CA GLY A 127 23.75 17.65 -23.15
C GLY A 127 23.50 16.14 -23.16
N GLN A 128 24.39 15.41 -22.49
CA GLN A 128 24.25 13.95 -22.32
C GLN A 128 23.04 13.60 -21.42
N PRO A 129 22.39 12.45 -21.66
CA PRO A 129 21.26 12.00 -20.85
C PRO A 129 21.69 11.75 -19.41
N ILE A 130 20.78 12.02 -18.47
CA ILE A 130 20.98 11.83 -17.04
C ILE A 130 19.84 11.01 -16.42
N GLY A 131 20.10 10.48 -15.23
CA GLY A 131 19.07 9.87 -14.39
C GLY A 131 19.48 8.54 -13.80
N ILE A 132 18.52 7.90 -13.15
CA ILE A 132 18.68 6.64 -12.44
C ILE A 132 17.99 5.55 -13.27
N PRO A 133 18.73 4.63 -13.91
CA PRO A 133 18.14 3.52 -14.65
C PRO A 133 17.23 2.67 -13.76
N GLY A 134 16.02 2.36 -14.23
CA GLY A 134 15.04 1.58 -13.49
C GLY A 134 14.27 2.33 -12.39
N ALA A 135 14.53 3.62 -12.17
CA ALA A 135 13.69 4.44 -11.29
C ALA A 135 12.30 4.66 -11.90
N PRO A 136 11.25 4.83 -11.07
CA PRO A 136 9.89 4.84 -11.55
C PRO A 136 9.60 6.10 -12.37
N ASP A 137 8.79 5.94 -13.40
CA ASP A 137 8.34 7.07 -14.22
C ASP A 137 7.01 7.65 -13.75
N ALA A 138 6.16 6.79 -13.18
CA ALA A 138 4.94 7.20 -12.49
C ALA A 138 5.25 7.45 -11.01
N LEU A 139 5.10 8.69 -10.57
CA LEU A 139 5.13 9.07 -9.17
C LEU A 139 3.71 9.34 -8.68
N PRO A 140 3.25 8.73 -7.59
CA PRO A 140 1.96 9.08 -7.01
C PRO A 140 1.99 10.54 -6.56
N ALA A 141 0.89 11.27 -6.74
CA ALA A 141 0.74 12.57 -6.12
C ALA A 141 0.72 12.41 -4.59
N ALA A 142 1.17 13.42 -3.84
CA ALA A 142 1.19 13.34 -2.37
C ALA A 142 -0.20 13.04 -1.76
N GLY A 143 -1.29 13.49 -2.39
CA GLY A 143 -2.67 13.19 -1.99
C GLY A 143 -3.19 11.81 -2.42
N ASN A 144 -2.44 11.08 -3.25
CA ASN A 144 -2.71 9.70 -3.65
C ASN A 144 -1.75 8.72 -2.97
N LEU A 145 -0.99 9.18 -1.97
CA LEU A 145 -0.24 8.29 -1.11
C LEU A 145 -1.20 7.67 -0.12
N ASP A 146 -1.32 6.34 -0.18
CA ASP A 146 -2.12 5.60 0.77
C ASP A 146 -1.37 5.53 2.11
N THR A 147 -2.10 5.81 3.17
CA THR A 147 -1.63 5.74 4.56
C THR A 147 -2.45 4.75 5.40
N GLY A 148 -3.37 4.04 4.75
CA GLY A 148 -4.22 3.02 5.32
C GLY A 148 -3.51 1.68 5.50
N ALA A 149 -4.31 0.68 5.83
CA ALA A 149 -3.79 -0.61 6.23
C ALA A 149 -3.21 -1.41 5.05
N TRP A 150 -2.16 -2.17 5.31
CA TRP A 150 -1.61 -3.16 4.37
C TRP A 150 -2.36 -4.47 4.57
N THR A 151 -2.64 -5.22 3.50
CA THR A 151 -3.34 -6.52 3.61
C THR A 151 -2.54 -7.59 2.92
N VAL A 152 -2.28 -8.69 3.61
CA VAL A 152 -1.62 -9.84 3.01
C VAL A 152 -2.60 -11.00 2.99
N CYS A 153 -3.03 -11.39 1.79
CA CYS A 153 -3.96 -12.48 1.57
C CYS A 153 -3.19 -13.72 1.08
N THR A 154 -3.61 -14.90 1.51
CA THR A 154 -3.10 -16.16 0.95
C THR A 154 -4.23 -16.91 0.27
N GLN A 155 -3.97 -17.33 -0.97
CA GLN A 155 -4.78 -18.30 -1.68
C GLN A 155 -4.23 -19.70 -1.36
N PRO A 156 -5.00 -20.57 -0.68
CA PRO A 156 -4.53 -21.93 -0.38
C PRO A 156 -4.29 -22.77 -1.64
N ALA A 157 -3.36 -23.72 -1.55
CA ALA A 157 -3.10 -24.67 -2.62
C ALA A 157 -4.36 -25.51 -2.95
N GLY A 158 -4.69 -25.66 -4.24
CA GLY A 158 -5.78 -26.53 -4.71
C GLY A 158 -6.96 -25.83 -5.39
N ASN A 159 -7.01 -24.50 -5.42
CA ASN A 159 -8.11 -23.75 -6.05
C ASN A 159 -7.88 -23.36 -7.52
N ALA A 160 -6.68 -23.58 -8.09
CA ALA A 160 -6.37 -23.23 -9.48
C ALA A 160 -5.73 -24.41 -10.25
N PRO A 161 -6.12 -24.67 -11.52
CA PRO A 161 -5.43 -25.63 -12.38
C PRO A 161 -3.96 -25.23 -12.56
N GLY A 162 -3.02 -26.09 -12.18
CA GLY A 162 -1.57 -25.83 -12.29
C GLY A 162 -0.92 -25.17 -11.06
N SER A 163 -1.65 -24.99 -9.96
CA SER A 163 -1.10 -24.48 -8.69
C SER A 163 0.03 -25.37 -8.16
N THR A 164 1.19 -24.76 -7.92
CA THR A 164 2.41 -25.38 -7.35
C THR A 164 2.54 -25.19 -5.84
N GLY A 165 1.58 -24.51 -5.20
CA GLY A 165 1.60 -24.15 -3.79
C GLY A 165 0.61 -23.03 -3.45
N PRO A 166 0.58 -22.57 -2.19
CA PRO A 166 -0.17 -21.39 -1.79
C PRO A 166 0.42 -20.13 -2.44
N GLN A 167 -0.43 -19.20 -2.86
CA GLN A 167 -0.04 -17.91 -3.45
C GLN A 167 -0.35 -16.77 -2.49
N VAL A 168 0.47 -15.72 -2.51
CA VAL A 168 0.37 -14.54 -1.63
C VAL A 168 0.11 -13.29 -2.45
N THR A 169 -0.93 -12.56 -2.09
CA THR A 169 -1.27 -11.27 -2.68
C THR A 169 -1.15 -10.18 -1.63
N LEU A 170 -0.39 -9.11 -1.92
CA LEU A 170 -0.30 -7.92 -1.09
C LEU A 170 -1.23 -6.82 -1.63
N LEU A 171 -2.16 -6.35 -0.82
CA LEU A 171 -3.08 -5.27 -1.16
C LEU A 171 -2.69 -4.00 -0.39
N LEU A 172 -2.48 -2.91 -1.12
CA LEU A 172 -2.30 -1.56 -0.58
C LEU A 172 -3.52 -0.75 -0.98
N GLY A 173 -4.41 -0.48 -0.01
CA GLY A 173 -5.73 0.05 -0.31
C GLY A 173 -6.76 -0.25 0.76
N GLU A 174 -7.89 0.45 0.65
CA GLU A 174 -9.15 0.01 1.23
C GLU A 174 -9.63 -1.29 0.58
N ARG A 175 -10.31 -2.12 1.37
CA ARG A 175 -10.86 -3.43 1.00
C ARG A 175 -11.98 -3.80 1.96
N ASP A 176 -12.89 -4.65 1.50
CA ASP A 176 -13.99 -5.16 2.31
C ASP A 176 -13.57 -6.45 3.03
N GLY A 177 -12.96 -6.30 4.20
CA GLY A 177 -12.57 -7.40 5.09
C GLY A 177 -13.64 -7.75 6.13
N LEU A 178 -13.81 -9.04 6.41
CA LEU A 178 -14.56 -9.54 7.57
C LEU A 178 -13.58 -9.91 8.69
N PRO A 179 -13.36 -9.04 9.69
CA PRO A 179 -12.41 -9.31 10.76
C PRO A 179 -12.88 -10.50 11.62
N LEU A 180 -11.92 -11.32 12.04
CA LEU A 180 -12.15 -12.36 13.04
C LEU A 180 -12.29 -11.72 14.43
N ASP A 181 -13.24 -12.21 15.21
CA ASP A 181 -13.42 -11.77 16.59
C ASP A 181 -12.35 -12.37 17.54
N SER A 182 -12.33 -11.91 18.79
CA SER A 182 -11.36 -12.35 19.79
C SER A 182 -11.44 -13.84 20.16
N GLY A 183 -12.55 -14.50 19.84
CA GLY A 183 -12.79 -15.93 20.05
C GLY A 183 -12.53 -16.79 18.82
N GLN A 184 -12.10 -16.20 17.70
CA GLN A 184 -11.84 -16.87 16.43
C GLN A 184 -10.35 -16.85 16.06
N ALA A 185 -9.90 -17.86 15.33
CA ALA A 185 -8.53 -17.94 14.84
C ALA A 185 -8.43 -18.76 13.55
N PHE A 186 -7.32 -18.58 12.82
CA PHE A 186 -6.89 -19.55 11.80
C PHE A 186 -5.88 -20.51 12.40
N ILE A 187 -5.97 -21.79 12.02
CA ILE A 187 -4.85 -22.73 12.16
C ILE A 187 -4.25 -22.93 10.77
N VAL A 188 -2.96 -22.61 10.66
CA VAL A 188 -2.22 -22.68 9.39
C VAL A 188 -1.00 -23.57 9.55
N SER A 189 -0.48 -24.08 8.44
CA SER A 189 0.77 -24.81 8.39
C SER A 189 1.67 -24.30 7.27
N THR A 190 2.98 -24.35 7.50
CA THR A 190 3.99 -24.10 6.48
C THR A 190 4.47 -25.42 5.86
N SER A 191 5.19 -25.35 4.75
CA SER A 191 5.66 -26.55 4.01
C SER A 191 6.64 -27.43 4.80
N ASP A 192 7.22 -26.91 5.88
CA ASP A 192 8.04 -27.65 6.85
C ASP A 192 7.22 -28.46 7.87
N GLY A 193 5.88 -28.37 7.82
CA GLY A 193 4.95 -29.11 8.69
C GLY A 193 4.70 -28.47 10.05
N VAL A 194 5.21 -27.26 10.31
CA VAL A 194 4.96 -26.54 11.57
C VAL A 194 3.57 -25.92 11.54
N ASN A 195 2.79 -26.16 12.61
CA ASN A 195 1.45 -25.58 12.78
C ASN A 195 1.52 -24.28 13.58
N TRP A 196 0.67 -23.33 13.20
CA TRP A 196 0.58 -22.01 13.82
C TRP A 196 -0.89 -21.64 14.05
N LEU A 197 -1.16 -21.01 15.19
CA LEU A 197 -2.42 -20.34 15.47
C LEU A 197 -2.25 -18.86 15.15
N VAL A 198 -3.06 -18.33 14.23
CA VAL A 198 -3.15 -16.90 13.95
C VAL A 198 -4.36 -16.36 14.69
N TRP A 199 -4.10 -15.60 15.77
CA TRP A 199 -5.11 -15.12 16.71
C TRP A 199 -4.77 -13.69 17.14
N GLN A 200 -5.76 -12.79 17.10
CA GLN A 200 -5.62 -11.37 17.46
C GLN A 200 -4.34 -10.70 16.93
N GLY A 201 -4.06 -10.87 15.63
CA GLY A 201 -2.93 -10.24 14.98
C GLY A 201 -1.56 -10.84 15.30
N LYS A 202 -1.51 -11.98 16.01
CA LYS A 202 -0.27 -12.66 16.33
C LYS A 202 -0.26 -14.07 15.78
N ARG A 203 0.93 -14.55 15.42
CA ARG A 203 1.18 -15.96 15.15
C ARG A 203 1.77 -16.63 16.38
N HIS A 204 1.14 -17.70 16.82
CA HIS A 204 1.59 -18.52 17.94
C HIS A 204 1.98 -19.87 17.39
N LYS A 205 3.22 -20.31 17.62
CA LYS A 205 3.60 -21.66 17.22
C LYS A 205 2.78 -22.65 18.03
N LEU A 206 2.12 -23.58 17.36
CA LEU A 206 1.44 -24.68 18.03
C LEU A 206 2.45 -25.81 18.24
N GLY A 207 2.35 -26.47 19.40
CA GLY A 207 3.13 -27.66 19.70
C GLY A 207 2.81 -28.84 18.78
N ASP A 208 3.18 -30.04 19.23
CA ASP A 208 2.94 -31.26 18.49
C ASP A 208 1.45 -31.64 18.41
N HIS A 209 1.17 -32.80 17.81
CA HIS A 209 -0.20 -33.29 17.66
C HIS A 209 -0.96 -33.44 18.98
N THR A 210 -0.27 -33.78 20.08
CA THR A 210 -0.89 -33.90 21.41
C THR A 210 -1.39 -32.55 21.91
N VAL A 211 -0.66 -31.46 21.64
CA VAL A 211 -1.13 -30.10 21.92
C VAL A 211 -2.40 -29.78 21.14
N LEU A 212 -2.47 -30.12 19.86
CA LEU A 212 -3.68 -29.92 19.04
C LEU A 212 -4.87 -30.71 19.59
N GLU A 213 -4.72 -32.00 19.89
CA GLU A 213 -5.78 -32.81 20.49
C GLU A 213 -6.28 -32.24 21.82
N THR A 214 -5.35 -31.83 22.69
CA THR A 214 -5.62 -31.26 24.02
C THR A 214 -6.46 -29.99 23.93
N LEU A 215 -6.20 -29.15 22.93
CA LEU A 215 -6.92 -27.90 22.70
C LEU A 215 -8.22 -28.08 21.89
N GLY A 216 -8.58 -29.32 21.54
CA GLY A 216 -9.80 -29.62 20.78
C GLY A 216 -9.65 -29.45 19.26
N TYR A 217 -8.41 -29.42 18.74
CA TYR A 217 -8.08 -29.23 17.33
C TYR A 217 -7.69 -30.51 16.60
N GLY A 218 -7.91 -31.69 17.19
CA GLY A 218 -7.49 -32.98 16.61
C GLY A 218 -8.03 -33.25 15.19
N ASP A 219 -9.26 -32.82 14.90
CA ASP A 219 -9.90 -32.99 13.59
C ASP A 219 -9.69 -31.80 12.64
N VAL A 220 -9.01 -30.73 13.10
CA VAL A 220 -8.77 -29.54 12.30
C VAL A 220 -7.68 -29.84 11.28
N ARG A 221 -7.93 -29.46 10.01
CA ARG A 221 -6.93 -29.48 8.96
C ARG A 221 -6.34 -28.08 8.80
N PRO A 222 -5.06 -27.86 9.17
CA PRO A 222 -4.42 -26.56 8.98
C PRO A 222 -4.44 -26.12 7.51
N VAL A 223 -4.65 -24.82 7.28
CA VAL A 223 -4.53 -24.24 5.94
C VAL A 223 -3.05 -24.14 5.57
N LEU A 224 -2.64 -24.76 4.47
CA LEU A 224 -1.26 -24.65 3.98
C LEU A 224 -1.01 -23.23 3.43
N VAL A 225 -0.02 -22.54 3.98
CA VAL A 225 0.34 -21.15 3.64
C VAL A 225 1.82 -21.02 3.28
N ALA A 226 2.16 -19.98 2.51
CA ALA A 226 3.55 -19.65 2.23
C ALA A 226 4.19 -18.92 3.42
N PRO A 227 5.50 -19.07 3.66
CA PRO A 227 6.20 -18.31 4.69
C PRO A 227 6.07 -16.78 4.53
N SER A 228 5.98 -16.28 3.30
CA SER A 228 5.76 -14.86 3.01
C SER A 228 4.41 -14.33 3.51
N TRP A 229 3.38 -15.17 3.68
CA TRP A 229 2.13 -14.74 4.32
C TRP A 229 2.23 -14.72 5.86
N LEU A 230 2.93 -15.71 6.43
CA LEU A 230 3.01 -15.90 7.88
C LEU A 230 4.02 -14.96 8.55
N ASN A 231 5.17 -14.71 7.92
CA ASN A 231 6.29 -13.99 8.52
C ASN A 231 5.98 -12.52 8.90
N PRO A 232 5.18 -11.77 8.13
CA PRO A 232 4.80 -10.41 8.50
C PRO A 232 3.96 -10.31 9.78
N ILE A 233 3.32 -11.41 10.20
CA ILE A 233 2.49 -11.45 11.41
C ILE A 233 3.41 -11.45 12.64
N PRO A 234 3.25 -10.51 13.58
CA PRO A 234 4.00 -10.48 14.83
C PRO A 234 3.99 -11.82 15.56
N GLN A 235 5.16 -12.26 16.02
CA GLN A 235 5.27 -13.50 16.78
C GLN A 235 4.73 -13.31 18.21
N GLY A 236 3.73 -14.11 18.56
CA GLY A 236 3.25 -14.26 19.92
C GLY A 236 4.00 -15.37 20.68
N GLN A 237 3.61 -15.60 21.92
CA GLN A 237 4.14 -16.70 22.71
C GLN A 237 3.74 -18.05 22.09
N ASP A 238 4.66 -19.01 22.04
CA ASP A 238 4.36 -20.37 21.59
C ASP A 238 3.29 -21.00 22.50
N ILE A 239 2.30 -21.64 21.88
CA ILE A 239 1.29 -22.43 22.58
C ILE A 239 1.89 -23.80 22.82
N ALA A 240 2.54 -23.92 23.96
CA ALA A 240 3.19 -25.11 24.45
C ALA A 240 2.97 -25.25 25.96
N VAL A 241 3.21 -26.46 26.48
CA VAL A 241 3.17 -26.70 27.92
C VAL A 241 4.18 -25.78 28.62
N PRO A 242 3.75 -24.92 29.56
CA PRO A 242 4.67 -24.04 30.24
C PRO A 242 5.57 -24.82 31.20
N PRO A 243 6.85 -24.44 31.34
CA PRO A 243 7.76 -25.09 32.26
C PRO A 243 7.25 -24.92 33.69
N THR A 244 7.18 -26.02 34.43
CA THR A 244 6.81 -26.05 35.85
C THR A 244 7.96 -26.65 36.65
N PRO A 245 8.96 -25.86 37.07
CA PRO A 245 10.11 -26.38 37.82
C PRO A 245 9.67 -27.05 39.13
N GLY A 246 10.22 -28.23 39.41
CA GLY A 246 9.96 -28.95 40.66
C GLY A 246 8.64 -29.71 40.71
N VAL A 247 8.02 -30.07 39.56
CA VAL A 247 6.83 -30.94 39.55
C VAL A 247 7.03 -32.15 40.47
N GLY A 248 6.05 -32.47 41.30
CA GLY A 248 6.11 -33.58 42.26
C GLY A 248 6.77 -33.24 43.60
N GLN A 249 7.41 -32.07 43.74
CA GLN A 249 7.96 -31.61 45.01
C GLN A 249 6.86 -31.05 45.94
N PRO A 250 7.09 -31.00 47.27
CA PRO A 250 6.15 -30.38 48.20
C PRO A 250 5.87 -28.92 47.86
N GLY A 251 4.58 -28.56 47.78
CA GLY A 251 4.09 -27.20 47.58
C GLY A 251 3.65 -26.52 48.89
N PRO A 252 3.10 -25.30 48.83
CA PRO A 252 2.52 -24.61 49.98
C PRO A 252 1.32 -25.38 50.58
N LEU A 253 0.95 -25.06 51.83
CA LEU A 253 -0.29 -25.58 52.40
C LEU A 253 -1.50 -24.88 51.74
N ILE A 254 -2.46 -25.66 51.25
CA ILE A 254 -3.73 -25.17 50.68
C ILE A 254 -4.85 -25.75 51.55
N ASP A 255 -5.68 -24.88 52.13
CA ASP A 255 -6.72 -25.27 53.09
C ASP A 255 -6.20 -26.18 54.24
N GLY A 256 -4.99 -25.89 54.72
CA GLY A 256 -4.32 -26.67 55.78
C GLY A 256 -3.83 -28.06 55.36
N ARG A 257 -3.90 -28.41 54.06
CA ARG A 257 -3.45 -29.69 53.51
C ARG A 257 -2.15 -29.51 52.69
N PRO A 258 -1.24 -30.50 52.70
CA PRO A 258 -0.09 -30.50 51.80
C PRO A 258 -0.55 -30.50 50.33
N SER A 259 0.01 -29.59 49.53
CA SER A 259 -0.11 -29.60 48.08
C SER A 259 1.19 -30.07 47.43
N VAL A 260 1.14 -30.35 46.13
CA VAL A 260 2.29 -30.76 45.34
C VAL A 260 2.47 -29.78 44.18
N VAL A 261 3.71 -29.34 43.94
CA VAL A 261 4.05 -28.49 42.81
C VAL A 261 3.64 -29.19 41.50
N GLY A 262 2.91 -28.47 40.65
CA GLY A 262 2.31 -29.01 39.42
C GLY A 262 0.83 -29.39 39.55
N GLN A 263 0.24 -29.39 40.75
CA GLN A 263 -1.21 -29.56 40.90
C GLN A 263 -1.96 -28.34 40.36
N VAL A 264 -3.07 -28.61 39.67
CA VAL A 264 -4.04 -27.62 39.21
C VAL A 264 -5.25 -27.67 40.14
N TYR A 265 -5.60 -26.53 40.71
CA TYR A 265 -6.77 -26.35 41.55
C TYR A 265 -7.83 -25.52 40.83
N GLU A 266 -9.08 -25.85 41.07
CA GLU A 266 -10.24 -25.15 40.55
C GLU A 266 -11.02 -24.52 41.71
N VAL A 267 -11.16 -23.19 41.66
CA VAL A 267 -11.99 -22.44 42.60
C VAL A 267 -13.28 -22.08 41.90
N ARG A 268 -14.38 -22.64 42.41
CA ARG A 268 -15.72 -22.24 42.02
C ARG A 268 -16.17 -21.04 42.83
N ASN A 269 -16.44 -19.92 42.16
CA ASN A 269 -16.96 -18.71 42.77
C ASN A 269 -18.49 -18.69 42.70
N PRO A 270 -19.22 -18.97 43.81
CA PRO A 270 -20.67 -19.02 43.80
C PRO A 270 -21.34 -17.64 43.64
N ALA A 271 -20.61 -16.54 43.85
CA ALA A 271 -21.18 -15.19 43.76
C ALA A 271 -21.36 -14.72 42.32
N ILE A 272 -20.49 -15.17 41.41
CA ILE A 272 -20.50 -14.79 39.98
C ILE A 272 -20.59 -16.01 39.05
N SER A 273 -20.74 -17.22 39.60
CA SER A 273 -20.83 -18.49 38.85
C SER A 273 -19.68 -18.69 37.87
N THR A 274 -18.45 -18.37 38.28
CA THR A 274 -17.24 -18.57 37.49
C THR A 274 -16.32 -19.58 38.15
N ASP A 275 -15.59 -20.33 37.33
CA ASP A 275 -14.55 -21.25 37.77
C ASP A 275 -13.19 -20.66 37.37
N GLN A 276 -12.27 -20.58 38.34
CA GLN A 276 -10.92 -20.07 38.12
C GLN A 276 -9.90 -21.15 38.43
N LEU A 277 -8.97 -21.37 37.50
CA LEU A 277 -7.92 -22.38 37.61
C LEU A 277 -6.62 -21.75 38.12
N TYR A 278 -5.91 -22.50 38.95
CA TYR A 278 -4.64 -22.10 39.55
C TYR A 278 -3.63 -23.24 39.50
N LEU A 279 -2.38 -22.92 39.16
CA LEU A 279 -1.24 -23.84 39.25
C LEU A 279 -0.51 -23.65 40.58
N VAL A 280 -0.22 -24.74 41.26
CA VAL A 280 0.68 -24.77 42.42
C VAL A 280 2.13 -24.71 41.97
N ARG A 281 2.86 -23.71 42.48
CA ARG A 281 4.30 -23.55 42.34
C ARG A 281 4.97 -23.65 43.72
N GLN A 282 6.30 -23.76 43.73
CA GLN A 282 7.05 -23.88 44.98
C GLN A 282 6.90 -22.65 45.89
N ASP A 283 6.77 -21.46 45.30
CA ASP A 283 6.67 -20.17 45.99
C ASP A 283 5.23 -19.68 46.22
N GLY A 284 4.21 -20.39 45.73
CA GLY A 284 2.82 -19.96 45.83
C GLY A 284 1.91 -20.54 44.75
N ILE A 285 0.91 -19.76 44.34
CA ILE A 285 -0.03 -20.13 43.27
C ILE A 285 -0.05 -19.07 42.16
N THR A 286 -0.31 -19.48 40.92
CA THR A 286 -0.53 -18.57 39.79
C THR A 286 -1.84 -18.90 39.10
N SER A 287 -2.57 -17.90 38.62
CA SER A 287 -3.78 -18.11 37.82
C SER A 287 -3.43 -18.75 36.47
N LEU A 288 -4.38 -19.51 35.93
CA LEU A 288 -4.30 -20.14 34.62
C LEU A 288 -5.48 -19.70 33.75
N SER A 289 -5.23 -19.62 32.45
CA SER A 289 -6.28 -19.66 31.44
C SER A 289 -6.76 -21.10 31.23
N ARG A 290 -7.92 -21.31 30.60
CA ARG A 290 -8.38 -22.66 30.22
C ARG A 290 -7.41 -23.32 29.24
N THR A 291 -6.87 -22.54 28.30
CA THR A 291 -5.84 -22.99 27.35
C THR A 291 -4.62 -23.54 28.08
N THR A 292 -4.02 -22.77 28.99
CA THR A 292 -2.80 -23.17 29.69
C THR A 292 -3.07 -24.33 30.67
N ALA A 293 -4.23 -24.35 31.32
CA ALA A 293 -4.64 -25.46 32.17
C ALA A 293 -4.82 -26.76 31.39
N ALA A 294 -5.44 -26.72 30.21
CA ALA A 294 -5.57 -27.91 29.35
C ALA A 294 -4.19 -28.48 28.99
N LEU A 295 -3.24 -27.61 28.58
CA LEU A 295 -1.87 -28.02 28.28
C LEU A 295 -1.16 -28.67 29.48
N LEU A 296 -1.27 -28.06 30.66
CA LEU A 296 -0.66 -28.59 31.89
C LEU A 296 -1.27 -29.93 32.33
N LEU A 297 -2.58 -30.09 32.19
CA LEU A 297 -3.26 -31.33 32.58
C LEU A 297 -2.97 -32.49 31.62
N ALA A 298 -2.69 -32.20 30.35
CA ALA A 298 -2.32 -33.21 29.35
C ALA A 298 -0.83 -33.59 29.38
N GLU A 299 0.01 -32.77 30.02
CA GLU A 299 1.45 -33.00 30.10
C GLU A 299 1.79 -34.27 30.92
N PRO A 300 2.52 -35.25 30.36
CA PRO A 300 2.84 -36.50 31.05
C PRO A 300 3.59 -36.30 32.38
N SER A 301 4.47 -35.31 32.47
CA SER A 301 5.22 -35.04 33.70
C SER A 301 4.34 -34.57 34.86
N THR A 302 3.18 -33.97 34.58
CA THR A 302 2.19 -33.55 35.60
C THR A 302 1.71 -34.71 36.46
N LYS A 303 1.75 -35.96 35.96
CA LYS A 303 1.40 -37.16 36.74
C LYS A 303 2.22 -37.30 38.04
N GLN A 304 3.43 -36.74 38.09
CA GLN A 304 4.26 -36.72 39.31
C GLN A 304 3.60 -35.93 40.46
N ALA A 305 2.73 -34.96 40.14
CA ALA A 305 1.97 -34.18 41.11
C ALA A 305 0.65 -34.85 41.56
N TYR A 306 0.27 -35.96 40.91
CA TYR A 306 -0.97 -36.72 41.13
C TYR A 306 -0.65 -38.21 41.37
N PRO A 307 0.07 -38.56 42.46
CA PRO A 307 0.33 -39.97 42.78
C PRO A 307 -0.99 -40.70 43.02
N ASP A 308 -1.16 -41.85 42.38
CA ASP A 308 -2.32 -42.74 42.53
C ASP A 308 -3.71 -42.14 42.20
N THR A 309 -3.77 -40.94 41.64
CA THR A 309 -5.02 -40.26 41.24
C THR A 309 -5.02 -39.84 39.76
N PRO A 310 -6.17 -39.73 39.09
CA PRO A 310 -6.24 -39.15 37.76
C PRO A 310 -5.74 -37.69 37.76
N VAL A 311 -5.09 -37.26 36.67
CA VAL A 311 -4.68 -35.86 36.49
C VAL A 311 -5.92 -35.07 36.10
N GLN A 312 -6.51 -34.39 37.08
CA GLN A 312 -7.70 -33.54 36.94
C GLN A 312 -7.59 -32.33 37.88
N PRO A 313 -8.32 -31.23 37.61
CA PRO A 313 -8.41 -30.12 38.56
C PRO A 313 -8.92 -30.58 39.93
N ILE A 314 -8.30 -30.08 41.00
CA ILE A 314 -8.74 -30.33 42.37
C ILE A 314 -9.68 -29.21 42.79
N GLU A 315 -10.95 -29.54 42.98
CA GLU A 315 -11.96 -28.57 43.42
C GLU A 315 -11.72 -28.12 44.87
N VAL A 316 -11.75 -26.81 45.09
CA VAL A 316 -11.66 -26.20 46.42
C VAL A 316 -12.60 -25.01 46.56
N GLY A 317 -12.95 -24.68 47.81
CA GLY A 317 -13.75 -23.52 48.13
C GLY A 317 -12.96 -22.19 48.02
N PRO A 318 -13.63 -21.03 47.91
CA PRO A 318 -12.96 -19.72 47.77
C PRO A 318 -11.98 -19.36 48.89
N ALA A 319 -12.14 -19.94 50.09
CA ALA A 319 -11.26 -19.69 51.23
C ALA A 319 -9.97 -20.53 51.22
N ALA A 320 -9.83 -21.51 50.32
CA ALA A 320 -8.73 -22.48 50.35
C ALA A 320 -7.34 -21.86 50.14
N PHE A 321 -7.27 -20.71 49.46
CA PHE A 321 -6.04 -19.97 49.21
C PHE A 321 -5.77 -18.84 50.21
N ALA A 322 -6.56 -18.74 51.30
CA ALA A 322 -6.33 -17.72 52.31
C ALA A 322 -4.92 -17.85 52.91
N GLY A 323 -4.10 -16.82 52.74
CA GLY A 323 -2.71 -16.80 53.21
C GLY A 323 -1.70 -17.49 52.29
N VAL A 324 -2.12 -18.03 51.13
CA VAL A 324 -1.21 -18.56 50.11
C VAL A 324 -0.72 -17.40 49.23
N PRO A 325 0.59 -17.16 49.12
CA PRO A 325 1.12 -16.08 48.29
C PRO A 325 0.88 -16.34 46.79
N ALA A 326 0.70 -15.26 46.03
CA ALA A 326 0.79 -15.33 44.58
C ALA A 326 2.25 -15.58 44.16
N SER A 327 2.47 -16.53 43.26
CA SER A 327 3.79 -16.87 42.76
C SER A 327 4.39 -15.69 41.99
N THR A 328 5.69 -15.49 42.13
CA THR A 328 6.47 -14.47 41.40
C THR A 328 7.09 -15.00 40.10
N GLY A 329 6.87 -16.28 39.78
CA GLY A 329 7.34 -16.89 38.53
C GLY A 329 6.66 -16.31 37.28
N ALA A 330 7.07 -16.80 36.11
CA ALA A 330 6.58 -16.33 34.81
C ALA A 330 5.04 -16.28 34.71
N ASP A 331 4.51 -15.23 34.09
CA ASP A 331 3.10 -15.11 33.74
C ASP A 331 2.72 -16.21 32.74
N LEU A 332 1.59 -16.87 33.00
CA LEU A 332 1.05 -17.99 32.22
C LEU A 332 -0.25 -17.65 31.49
N VAL A 333 -0.72 -16.41 31.62
CA VAL A 333 -2.01 -15.93 31.10
C VAL A 333 -1.80 -14.86 30.03
N SER A 334 -0.87 -13.92 30.24
CA SER A 334 -0.69 -12.82 29.30
C SER A 334 -0.27 -13.30 27.91
N GLY A 335 -0.95 -12.82 26.87
CA GLY A 335 -0.52 -13.02 25.48
C GLY A 335 -0.87 -14.38 24.87
N LEU A 336 -1.60 -15.24 25.57
CA LEU A 336 -2.20 -16.46 25.03
C LEU A 336 -3.74 -16.37 25.08
N PRO A 337 -4.47 -17.12 24.24
CA PRO A 337 -5.92 -17.18 24.33
C PRO A 337 -6.38 -17.67 25.70
N THR A 338 -7.37 -17.01 26.31
CA THR A 338 -7.93 -17.42 27.61
C THR A 338 -8.66 -18.76 27.51
N GLU A 339 -9.25 -19.03 26.37
CA GLU A 339 -9.87 -20.29 25.97
C GLU A 339 -9.39 -20.62 24.55
N PRO A 340 -9.29 -21.91 24.15
CA PRO A 340 -8.94 -22.26 22.78
C PRO A 340 -9.93 -21.62 21.81
N PRO A 341 -9.50 -20.71 20.91
CA PRO A 341 -10.42 -20.04 19.99
C PRO A 341 -11.03 -21.03 19.01
N GLN A 342 -12.23 -20.71 18.52
CA GLN A 342 -12.87 -21.41 17.43
C GLN A 342 -12.04 -21.27 16.16
N VAL A 343 -11.66 -22.39 15.55
CA VAL A 343 -10.97 -22.38 14.26
C VAL A 343 -11.95 -22.02 13.16
N VAL A 344 -11.61 -20.99 12.39
CA VAL A 344 -12.33 -20.59 11.18
C VAL A 344 -11.69 -21.28 9.98
N THR A 345 -12.47 -22.07 9.26
CA THR A 345 -12.06 -22.61 7.96
C THR A 345 -12.53 -21.65 6.87
N PRO A 346 -11.63 -21.03 6.09
CA PRO A 346 -12.01 -20.10 5.03
C PRO A 346 -12.94 -20.77 4.00
N PRO A 347 -14.10 -20.17 3.68
CA PRO A 347 -14.95 -20.64 2.58
C PRO A 347 -14.22 -20.52 1.23
N ALA A 348 -14.62 -21.30 0.23
CA ALA A 348 -13.93 -21.35 -1.08
C ALA A 348 -13.90 -20.00 -1.84
N ASN A 349 -14.83 -19.10 -1.56
CA ASN A 349 -14.93 -17.77 -2.17
C ASN A 349 -14.30 -16.65 -1.32
N PHE A 350 -13.58 -16.99 -0.26
CA PHE A 350 -12.85 -16.07 0.59
C PHE A 350 -11.39 -16.49 0.72
N PHE A 351 -10.52 -15.50 0.84
CA PHE A 351 -9.13 -15.73 1.21
C PHE A 351 -8.90 -15.34 2.68
N PRO A 352 -8.18 -16.17 3.46
CA PRO A 352 -7.64 -15.74 4.74
C PRO A 352 -6.59 -14.65 4.51
N CYS A 353 -6.75 -13.54 5.21
CA CYS A 353 -5.87 -12.39 5.11
C CYS A 353 -5.50 -11.86 6.49
N VAL A 354 -4.43 -11.06 6.54
CA VAL A 354 -4.09 -10.26 7.70
C VAL A 354 -3.96 -8.80 7.28
N ALA A 355 -4.76 -7.95 7.93
CA ALA A 355 -4.72 -6.51 7.83
C ALA A 355 -3.71 -5.95 8.86
N PHE A 356 -2.82 -5.08 8.42
CA PHE A 356 -1.84 -4.38 9.24
C PHE A 356 -2.16 -2.88 9.21
N GLY A 357 -2.63 -2.34 10.34
CA GLY A 357 -2.84 -0.92 10.53
C GLY A 357 -1.52 -0.17 10.41
N ALA A 358 -1.38 0.62 9.34
CA ALA A 358 -0.24 1.49 9.18
C ALA A 358 -0.29 2.59 10.25
N SER A 359 0.83 2.77 10.97
CA SER A 359 0.87 3.66 12.13
C SER A 359 1.85 4.81 11.95
N VAL A 360 1.38 6.02 12.23
CA VAL A 360 2.25 7.20 12.33
C VAL A 360 2.77 7.37 13.75
N THR A 361 1.99 6.94 14.76
CA THR A 361 2.29 7.03 16.20
C THR A 361 3.07 5.83 16.74
N GLY A 362 3.18 4.75 15.98
CA GLY A 362 4.09 3.64 16.22
C GLY A 362 3.49 2.40 16.88
N GLU A 363 2.17 2.34 17.12
CA GLU A 363 1.49 1.10 17.53
C GLU A 363 0.91 0.43 16.29
N LEU A 364 1.39 -0.78 15.99
CA LEU A 364 1.04 -1.55 14.80
C LEU A 364 -0.01 -2.59 15.19
N ASP A 365 -1.21 -2.42 14.67
CA ASP A 365 -2.29 -3.38 14.87
C ASP A 365 -2.33 -4.36 13.70
N ALA A 366 -2.40 -5.65 14.00
CA ALA A 366 -2.67 -6.67 13.00
C ALA A 366 -4.01 -7.34 13.32
N ALA A 367 -4.80 -7.64 12.30
CA ALA A 367 -6.08 -8.31 12.44
C ALA A 367 -6.23 -9.38 11.35
N ALA A 368 -6.55 -10.60 11.77
CA ALA A 368 -6.92 -11.65 10.83
C ALA A 368 -8.33 -11.40 10.30
N GLU A 369 -8.52 -11.57 9.00
CA GLU A 369 -9.80 -11.32 8.34
C GLU A 369 -10.04 -12.29 7.17
N LEU A 370 -11.29 -12.38 6.72
CA LEU A 370 -11.66 -13.02 5.47
C LEU A 370 -12.00 -11.95 4.45
N VAL A 371 -11.32 -11.97 3.30
CA VAL A 371 -11.58 -11.05 2.18
C VAL A 371 -12.20 -11.82 1.01
N PRO A 372 -13.25 -11.32 0.34
CA PRO A 372 -13.82 -11.96 -0.84
C PRO A 372 -12.76 -12.22 -1.92
N ALA A 373 -12.64 -13.47 -2.38
CA ALA A 373 -11.63 -13.86 -3.37
C ALA A 373 -11.77 -13.07 -4.68
N ALA A 374 -13.00 -12.73 -5.09
CA ALA A 374 -13.26 -11.95 -6.29
C ALA A 374 -12.66 -10.53 -6.21
N GLU A 375 -12.66 -9.92 -5.03
CA GLU A 375 -12.09 -8.58 -4.83
C GLU A 375 -10.57 -8.60 -5.00
N VAL A 376 -9.90 -9.59 -4.40
CA VAL A 376 -8.46 -9.81 -4.54
C VAL A 376 -8.10 -10.11 -6.00
N LEU A 377 -8.74 -11.11 -6.61
CA LEU A 377 -8.36 -11.61 -7.93
C LEU A 377 -8.66 -10.65 -9.09
N THR A 378 -9.62 -9.73 -8.94
CA THR A 378 -10.01 -8.82 -10.05
C THR A 378 -8.93 -7.77 -10.34
N GLN A 379 -8.18 -7.37 -9.31
CA GLN A 379 -7.19 -6.29 -9.41
C GLN A 379 -5.75 -6.78 -9.22
N ALA A 380 -5.56 -8.03 -8.83
CA ALA A 380 -4.24 -8.61 -8.61
C ALA A 380 -3.45 -8.66 -9.92
N VAL A 381 -2.20 -8.19 -9.84
CA VAL A 381 -1.23 -8.27 -10.93
C VAL A 381 0.05 -8.92 -10.44
N PRO A 382 0.73 -9.75 -11.27
CA PRO A 382 1.99 -10.36 -10.88
C PRO A 382 3.06 -9.32 -10.53
N VAL A 383 3.82 -9.60 -9.48
CA VAL A 383 4.98 -8.79 -9.12
C VAL A 383 6.10 -9.00 -10.15
N GLY A 384 6.71 -7.90 -10.63
CA GLY A 384 7.67 -7.95 -11.74
C GLY A 384 8.92 -8.80 -11.49
N ALA A 385 9.38 -8.90 -10.23
CA ALA A 385 10.45 -9.79 -9.81
C ALA A 385 10.01 -10.54 -8.55
N HIS A 386 9.83 -11.86 -8.67
CA HIS A 386 9.28 -12.72 -7.64
C HIS A 386 10.28 -13.79 -7.21
N VAL A 387 10.38 -14.01 -5.90
CA VAL A 387 11.14 -15.10 -5.28
C VAL A 387 10.20 -15.86 -4.33
N ALA A 388 9.84 -17.09 -4.73
CA ALA A 388 8.87 -17.93 -4.04
C ALA A 388 9.17 -18.08 -2.54
N GLY A 389 8.14 -17.88 -1.72
CA GLY A 389 8.22 -17.96 -0.26
C GLY A 389 8.85 -16.75 0.43
N THR A 390 9.30 -15.73 -0.31
CA THR A 390 9.87 -14.49 0.25
C THR A 390 9.10 -13.25 -0.18
N THR A 391 8.90 -13.05 -1.49
CA THR A 391 8.08 -11.95 -2.00
C THR A 391 6.61 -12.37 -2.12
N ALA A 392 5.71 -11.41 -2.25
CA ALA A 392 4.36 -11.67 -2.74
C ALA A 392 4.42 -12.19 -4.20
N ASP A 393 3.44 -13.00 -4.58
CA ASP A 393 3.22 -13.44 -5.96
C ASP A 393 2.57 -12.30 -6.77
N GLU A 394 1.63 -11.60 -6.14
CA GLU A 394 0.81 -10.57 -6.75
C GLU A 394 0.66 -9.35 -5.84
N VAL A 395 0.34 -8.21 -6.45
CA VAL A 395 -0.01 -6.99 -5.73
C VAL A 395 -1.33 -6.42 -6.25
N VAL A 396 -2.04 -5.72 -5.36
CA VAL A 396 -3.15 -4.83 -5.70
C VAL A 396 -2.80 -3.44 -5.22
N ILE A 397 -2.46 -2.55 -6.16
CA ILE A 397 -2.17 -1.14 -5.88
C ILE A 397 -2.90 -0.32 -6.95
N PRO A 398 -3.82 0.59 -6.57
CA PRO A 398 -4.55 1.40 -7.53
C PRO A 398 -3.64 2.25 -8.42
N ALA A 399 -3.99 2.38 -9.69
CA ALA A 399 -3.22 3.18 -10.63
C ALA A 399 -3.08 4.65 -10.16
N GLY A 400 -1.89 5.22 -10.32
CA GLY A 400 -1.54 6.56 -9.86
C GLY A 400 -1.41 6.72 -8.34
N SER A 401 -1.47 5.61 -7.59
CA SER A 401 -1.32 5.57 -6.14
C SER A 401 -0.01 4.88 -5.74
N GLY A 402 0.33 4.99 -4.46
CA GLY A 402 1.51 4.36 -3.90
C GLY A 402 1.59 4.59 -2.41
N VAL A 403 2.67 4.13 -1.78
CA VAL A 403 2.87 4.26 -0.34
C VAL A 403 4.28 4.77 -0.08
N LEU A 404 4.41 5.68 0.88
CA LEU A 404 5.70 5.95 1.50
C LEU A 404 5.75 5.19 2.81
N ALA A 405 6.65 4.21 2.91
CA ALA A 405 6.75 3.37 4.09
C ALA A 405 8.19 3.30 4.59
N ARG A 406 8.33 3.06 5.88
CA ARG A 406 9.62 2.79 6.53
C ARG A 406 9.42 1.65 7.51
N ASP A 407 10.47 0.89 7.72
CA ASP A 407 10.50 -0.13 8.78
C ASP A 407 10.16 0.50 10.14
N GLN A 408 9.35 -0.19 10.92
CA GLN A 408 9.08 0.14 12.31
C GLN A 408 10.31 -0.22 13.14
N PRO A 409 11.07 0.77 13.65
CA PRO A 409 12.25 0.47 14.44
C PRO A 409 11.85 -0.14 15.78
N ALA A 410 12.68 -1.06 16.29
CA ALA A 410 12.60 -1.51 17.67
C ALA A 410 12.70 -0.29 18.64
N PRO A 411 12.11 -0.37 19.84
CA PRO A 411 12.19 0.72 20.82
C PRO A 411 13.62 1.20 21.05
N GLY A 412 13.88 2.48 20.79
CA GLY A 412 15.20 3.11 20.95
C GLY A 412 16.15 2.98 19.75
N ALA A 413 15.75 2.27 18.68
CA ALA A 413 16.52 2.21 17.44
C ALA A 413 16.19 3.40 16.51
N THR A 414 17.20 3.82 15.73
CA THR A 414 17.01 4.84 14.70
C THR A 414 16.13 4.26 13.57
N PRO A 415 15.13 5.01 13.08
CA PRO A 415 14.34 4.58 11.92
C PRO A 415 15.22 4.31 10.70
N GLY A 416 14.91 3.25 9.93
CA GLY A 416 15.61 2.92 8.69
C GLY A 416 15.37 3.90 7.53
N ALA A 417 15.83 3.57 6.33
CA ALA A 417 15.52 4.35 5.14
C ALA A 417 14.02 4.32 4.82
N ALA A 418 13.47 5.43 4.31
CA ALA A 418 12.12 5.41 3.73
C ALA A 418 12.16 4.76 2.34
N TYR A 419 11.04 4.16 1.95
CA TYR A 419 10.83 3.54 0.66
C TYR A 419 9.62 4.18 -0.02
N LEU A 420 9.75 4.47 -1.32
CA LEU A 420 8.60 4.73 -2.19
C LEU A 420 8.14 3.41 -2.79
N ILE A 421 6.89 3.04 -2.56
CA ILE A 421 6.22 1.92 -3.22
C ILE A 421 5.28 2.51 -4.28
N THR A 422 5.42 2.05 -5.52
CA THR A 422 4.61 2.51 -6.66
C THR A 422 3.56 1.48 -7.05
N GLU A 423 2.62 1.88 -7.91
CA GLU A 423 1.58 1.03 -8.52
C GLU A 423 2.07 -0.29 -9.13
N THR A 424 3.36 -0.39 -9.48
CA THR A 424 4.00 -1.60 -10.00
C THR A 424 4.44 -2.60 -8.93
N GLY A 425 4.19 -2.32 -7.65
CA GLY A 425 4.59 -3.21 -6.55
C GLY A 425 6.10 -3.33 -6.38
N THR A 426 6.85 -2.23 -6.57
CA THR A 426 8.30 -2.19 -6.35
C THR A 426 8.61 -1.16 -5.27
N ARG A 427 9.46 -1.53 -4.30
CA ARG A 427 9.95 -0.58 -3.29
C ARG A 427 11.26 0.06 -3.75
N PHE A 428 11.34 1.39 -3.72
CA PHE A 428 12.52 2.15 -4.07
C PHE A 428 13.08 2.85 -2.82
N PRO A 429 14.28 2.47 -2.35
CA PRO A 429 14.86 3.12 -1.17
C PRO A 429 15.19 4.59 -1.48
N LEU A 430 14.91 5.47 -0.51
CA LEU A 430 15.22 6.89 -0.58
C LEU A 430 16.50 7.15 0.24
N ALA A 431 17.47 7.84 -0.35
CA ALA A 431 18.76 8.07 0.29
C ALA A 431 18.67 8.93 1.57
N ASP A 432 17.79 9.93 1.58
CA ASP A 432 17.61 10.87 2.69
C ASP A 432 16.31 11.69 2.56
N GLU A 433 16.04 12.57 3.52
CA GLU A 433 14.86 13.46 3.54
C GLU A 433 14.84 14.51 2.41
N THR A 434 16.00 14.83 1.83
CA THR A 434 16.07 15.76 0.69
C THR A 434 15.48 15.14 -0.57
N VAL A 435 15.63 13.82 -0.72
CA VAL A 435 15.00 13.01 -1.78
C VAL A 435 13.48 13.05 -1.62
N LEU A 436 12.95 12.81 -0.41
CA LEU A 436 11.51 12.91 -0.13
C LEU A 436 10.95 14.26 -0.57
N SER A 437 11.60 15.33 -0.12
CA SER A 437 11.18 16.68 -0.46
C SER A 437 11.21 16.92 -1.96
N ALA A 438 12.28 16.52 -2.67
CA ALA A 438 12.43 16.74 -4.12
C ALA A 438 11.35 16.00 -4.95
N LEU A 439 10.92 14.84 -4.47
CA LEU A 439 9.79 14.10 -5.05
C LEU A 439 8.42 14.73 -4.74
N GLY A 440 8.37 15.73 -3.84
CA GLY A 440 7.15 16.44 -3.46
C GLY A 440 6.44 15.83 -2.25
N TYR A 441 7.17 15.09 -1.43
CA TYR A 441 6.67 14.40 -0.25
C TYR A 441 7.26 14.95 1.05
N SER A 442 6.73 14.52 2.18
CA SER A 442 7.16 14.91 3.51
C SER A 442 7.17 13.71 4.46
N GLU A 443 7.88 13.81 5.59
CA GLU A 443 7.90 12.75 6.61
C GLU A 443 6.50 12.43 7.17
N SER A 444 5.55 13.37 7.16
CA SER A 444 4.17 13.09 7.57
C SER A 444 3.42 12.15 6.62
N ASN A 445 3.95 11.90 5.42
CA ASN A 445 3.40 10.92 4.50
C ASN A 445 3.96 9.51 4.73
N VAL A 446 5.02 9.37 5.54
CA VAL A 446 5.72 8.10 5.74
C VAL A 446 5.03 7.29 6.83
N VAL A 447 4.44 6.16 6.45
CA VAL A 447 3.88 5.20 7.40
C VAL A 447 4.94 4.22 7.91
N ARG A 448 4.72 3.69 9.11
CA ARG A 448 5.57 2.63 9.68
C ARG A 448 4.88 1.28 9.53
N VAL A 449 5.64 0.31 9.05
CA VAL A 449 5.20 -1.07 8.82
C VAL A 449 6.29 -2.05 9.26
N PRO A 450 5.98 -3.32 9.59
CA PRO A 450 7.00 -4.33 9.84
C PRO A 450 7.90 -4.52 8.62
N SER A 451 9.21 -4.70 8.85
CA SER A 451 10.20 -4.94 7.78
C SER A 451 9.79 -6.06 6.82
N GLU A 452 9.15 -7.09 7.35
CA GLU A 452 8.68 -8.27 6.65
C GLU A 452 7.59 -7.95 5.61
N LEU A 453 6.78 -6.89 5.81
CA LEU A 453 5.85 -6.41 4.79
C LEU A 453 6.57 -5.74 3.63
N LEU A 454 7.65 -5.00 3.91
CA LEU A 454 8.46 -4.38 2.86
C LEU A 454 9.18 -5.46 2.05
N ASP A 455 9.60 -6.55 2.68
CA ASP A 455 10.28 -7.68 2.02
C ASP A 455 9.38 -8.49 1.08
N LEU A 456 8.06 -8.29 1.15
CA LEU A 456 7.12 -8.81 0.16
C LEU A 456 7.30 -8.18 -1.23
N LEU A 457 7.98 -7.04 -1.31
CA LEU A 457 8.15 -6.27 -2.54
C LEU A 457 9.60 -6.36 -3.05
N PRO A 458 9.81 -6.52 -4.37
CA PRO A 458 11.13 -6.40 -4.97
C PRO A 458 11.69 -4.99 -4.77
N THR A 459 13.01 -4.92 -4.71
CA THR A 459 13.73 -3.67 -4.45
C THR A 459 14.27 -3.09 -5.74
N GLY A 460 13.86 -1.86 -6.05
CA GLY A 460 14.39 -1.06 -7.16
C GLY A 460 15.70 -0.33 -6.81
N PRO A 461 16.24 0.50 -7.73
CA PRO A 461 17.43 1.29 -7.46
C PRO A 461 17.22 2.32 -6.34
N LEU A 462 18.32 2.68 -5.67
CA LEU A 462 18.37 3.78 -4.72
C LEU A 462 18.06 5.12 -5.40
N LEU A 463 17.04 5.82 -4.89
CA LEU A 463 16.71 7.17 -5.32
C LEU A 463 17.56 8.18 -4.55
N SER A 464 18.40 8.91 -5.27
CA SER A 464 19.23 9.98 -4.72
C SER A 464 19.37 11.14 -5.70
N THR A 465 19.53 12.36 -5.19
CA THR A 465 19.80 13.55 -6.00
C THR A 465 21.13 13.44 -6.75
N GLN A 466 22.15 12.85 -6.11
CA GLN A 466 23.46 12.63 -6.72
C GLN A 466 23.39 11.68 -7.92
N ALA A 467 22.64 10.57 -7.83
CA ALA A 467 22.49 9.63 -8.93
C ALA A 467 21.66 10.21 -10.08
N ALA A 468 20.67 11.06 -9.78
CA ALA A 468 19.79 11.66 -10.78
C ALA A 468 20.50 12.61 -11.76
N VAL A 469 21.63 13.22 -11.35
CA VAL A 469 22.44 14.11 -12.21
C VAL A 469 23.60 13.41 -12.91
N GLN A 470 23.81 12.11 -12.64
CA GLN A 470 24.86 11.34 -13.31
C GLN A 470 24.54 11.16 -14.79
N VAL A 471 25.57 11.30 -15.62
CA VAL A 471 25.49 11.01 -17.05
C VAL A 471 25.32 9.51 -17.25
N GLN A 472 24.33 9.14 -18.04
CA GLN A 472 24.09 7.76 -18.43
C GLN A 472 24.66 7.52 -19.83
N ALA A 473 25.50 6.50 -19.95
CA ALA A 473 25.97 6.06 -21.26
C ALA A 473 24.79 5.44 -22.03
N PRO A 474 24.76 5.54 -23.37
CA PRO A 474 23.85 4.72 -24.18
C PRO A 474 24.06 3.25 -23.82
N GLN A 475 23.01 2.55 -23.38
CA GLN A 475 23.11 1.11 -23.22
C GLN A 475 23.22 0.48 -24.63
N PRO A 476 24.22 -0.38 -24.87
CA PRO A 476 24.49 -0.95 -26.19
C PRO A 476 23.40 -1.92 -26.69
#